data_AF-A0A2P2L0C3-F1
#
_entry.id   AF-A0A2P2L0C3-F1
#
_cell.length_a   1.000
_cell.length_b   1.000
_cell.length_c   1.000
_cell.angle_alpha   90.00
_cell.angle_beta   90.00
_cell.angle_gamma   90.00
#
_symmetry.space_group_name_H-M   'P 1'
#
loop_
_entity.id
_entity.type
_entity.pdbx_description
1 polymer ?
#
loop_
_entity_poly.entity_id
_entity_poly.type
_entity_poly.pdbx_seq_one_letter_code
_entity_poly.pdbx_strand_id
1 'polypeptide(L)'
;MAVSLRLPLLSSIFLTSHSTSRSLAILRRCHHFPFRSTPQTAALSSQSAASTPPETEERVESLRNRVNHDRVITPRSEDFNAWYLDVIANAELADYGPVRGTMVIRPYGYAIWESIQDYLNVKFKETGHSNVYFPQFIPYSFIEKEASHVEGFSPELALVTIGGGKELEEKLVVRPTSETIVNHMFTQWIHSYRDLPLMVNQWANVTRWEHRTKPFVRTLEFLWQEGHTAHATSEEAEKEALQMIDIYTQFAYEHAAIPIIAGRKSKVETFAGADTTYTIEAMMGDRKALQAGTSHSLGQNFSRPFGTQVIVSVVSELPSWQICCNSRNCSLSLC
;
A
#
# COMPACT_ATOMS: atom_id res chain seq x y z
N MET A 1 54.49 -16.05 -1.76
CA MET A 1 55.25 -15.16 -2.66
C MET A 1 54.63 -15.25 -4.05
N ALA A 2 54.57 -14.10 -4.74
CA ALA A 2 53.70 -13.79 -5.87
C ALA A 2 53.71 -14.79 -7.04
N VAL A 3 52.54 -15.02 -7.63
CA VAL A 3 52.40 -15.44 -9.03
C VAL A 3 51.35 -14.52 -9.66
N SER A 4 51.84 -13.58 -10.47
CA SER A 4 51.04 -12.70 -11.32
C SER A 4 50.97 -13.35 -12.71
N LEU A 5 49.77 -13.67 -13.18
CA LEU A 5 49.52 -14.13 -14.55
C LEU A 5 48.57 -13.15 -15.23
N ARG A 6 49.09 -12.50 -16.27
CA ARG A 6 48.42 -11.58 -17.19
C ARG A 6 47.47 -12.35 -18.10
N LEU A 7 46.28 -11.80 -18.37
CA LEU A 7 45.38 -12.21 -19.46
C LEU A 7 45.46 -11.17 -20.60
N PRO A 8 45.47 -11.59 -21.88
CA PRO A 8 45.52 -10.67 -23.02
C PRO A 8 44.12 -10.23 -23.49
N LEU A 9 44.07 -8.99 -24.00
CA LEU A 9 42.96 -8.41 -24.74
C LEU A 9 42.68 -9.17 -26.04
N LEU A 10 41.40 -9.29 -26.41
CA LEU A 10 40.95 -9.56 -27.76
C LEU A 10 40.09 -8.39 -28.26
N SER A 11 40.51 -7.84 -29.39
CA SER A 11 39.87 -6.78 -30.16
C SER A 11 39.34 -7.32 -31.49
N SER A 12 38.34 -6.61 -32.03
CA SER A 12 37.77 -6.69 -33.39
C SER A 12 36.68 -7.77 -33.55
N ILE A 13 35.53 -7.50 -34.19
CA ILE A 13 35.35 -7.10 -35.59
C ILE A 13 34.01 -6.37 -35.79
N PHE A 14 34.06 -5.26 -36.54
CA PHE A 14 32.92 -4.61 -37.20
C PHE A 14 32.38 -5.48 -38.34
N LEU A 15 31.06 -5.56 -38.52
CA LEU A 15 30.45 -5.80 -39.83
C LEU A 15 29.08 -5.12 -39.91
N THR A 16 29.03 -4.13 -40.79
CA THR A 16 27.85 -3.46 -41.30
C THR A 16 27.25 -4.27 -42.45
N SER A 17 25.92 -4.30 -42.56
CA SER A 17 25.25 -4.65 -43.82
C SER A 17 24.06 -3.72 -44.05
N HIS A 18 24.21 -2.84 -45.04
CA HIS A 18 23.13 -2.10 -45.67
C HIS A 18 22.25 -3.05 -46.49
N SER A 19 20.93 -2.86 -46.41
CA SER A 19 19.98 -3.31 -47.42
C SER A 19 19.05 -2.15 -47.76
N THR A 20 19.11 -1.73 -49.02
CA THR A 20 18.25 -0.75 -49.68
C THR A 20 16.97 -1.42 -50.18
N SER A 21 15.81 -0.76 -50.06
CA SER A 21 14.85 -0.59 -51.19
C SER A 21 13.49 0.02 -50.77
N ARG A 22 13.22 1.20 -51.36
CA ARG A 22 11.96 1.70 -51.95
C ARG A 22 10.73 2.05 -51.07
N SER A 23 10.55 3.38 -50.95
CA SER A 23 9.41 4.20 -51.38
C SER A 23 7.98 3.66 -51.28
N LEU A 24 7.12 4.41 -50.56
CA LEU A 24 5.86 4.96 -51.11
C LEU A 24 5.32 6.06 -50.20
N ALA A 25 5.32 7.30 -50.72
CA ALA A 25 4.58 8.41 -50.17
C ALA A 25 3.11 8.28 -50.58
N ILE A 26 2.18 8.35 -49.62
CA ILE A 26 0.75 8.55 -49.90
C ILE A 26 0.28 9.73 -49.08
N LEU A 27 0.09 10.85 -49.78
CA LEU A 27 -0.71 11.99 -49.36
C LEU A 27 -2.15 11.55 -49.07
N ARG A 28 -2.72 11.95 -47.94
CA ARG A 28 -4.18 12.05 -47.79
C ARG A 28 -4.58 13.50 -47.58
N ARG A 29 -5.36 13.96 -48.57
CA ARG A 29 -5.99 15.27 -48.71
C ARG A 29 -6.96 15.56 -47.56
N CYS A 30 -6.84 16.77 -47.02
CA CYS A 30 -7.93 17.47 -46.36
C CYS A 30 -9.02 17.78 -47.38
N HIS A 31 -10.28 17.47 -47.07
CA HIS A 31 -11.43 18.05 -47.75
C HIS A 31 -12.26 18.84 -46.74
N HIS A 32 -12.46 20.09 -47.10
CA HIS A 32 -13.24 21.12 -46.42
C HIS A 32 -14.53 21.37 -47.25
N PHE A 33 -15.56 21.87 -46.54
CA PHE A 33 -16.82 22.50 -47.01
C PHE A 33 -18.05 21.62 -47.29
N PRO A 34 -19.29 22.16 -47.21
CA PRO A 34 -19.77 23.29 -46.40
C PRO A 34 -21.08 23.02 -45.62
N PHE A 35 -21.34 23.95 -44.72
CA PHE A 35 -22.54 24.17 -43.91
C PHE A 35 -23.80 24.46 -44.74
N ARG A 36 -24.97 23.92 -44.36
CA ARG A 36 -26.28 24.55 -44.62
C ARG A 36 -27.29 24.23 -43.53
N SER A 37 -27.91 25.29 -43.03
CA SER A 37 -28.85 25.41 -41.91
C SER A 37 -30.31 25.28 -42.34
N THR A 38 -31.18 24.80 -41.44
CA THR A 38 -32.40 25.49 -40.91
C THR A 38 -33.26 24.55 -40.02
N PRO A 39 -34.15 25.08 -39.17
CA PRO A 39 -34.26 24.67 -37.76
C PRO A 39 -35.50 23.83 -37.44
N GLN A 40 -35.46 23.06 -36.35
CA GLN A 40 -36.66 22.76 -35.58
C GLN A 40 -36.32 22.64 -34.09
N THR A 41 -37.03 23.47 -33.34
CA THR A 41 -37.04 23.65 -31.89
C THR A 41 -37.63 22.45 -31.17
N ALA A 42 -36.95 21.94 -30.16
CA ALA A 42 -37.57 21.29 -29.00
C ALA A 42 -36.67 21.51 -27.77
N ALA A 43 -37.27 22.04 -26.72
CA ALA A 43 -36.63 22.60 -25.54
C ALA A 43 -35.81 21.57 -24.72
N LEU A 44 -34.56 21.90 -24.41
CA LEU A 44 -33.82 21.28 -23.30
C LEU A 44 -33.98 22.15 -22.05
N SER A 45 -34.60 21.58 -21.03
CA SER A 45 -34.57 22.09 -19.67
C SER A 45 -33.15 21.96 -19.11
N SER A 46 -32.52 23.10 -18.88
CA SER A 46 -31.31 23.22 -18.07
C SER A 46 -31.61 22.81 -16.63
N GLN A 47 -30.99 21.74 -16.13
CA GLN A 47 -30.80 21.56 -14.70
C GLN A 47 -29.31 21.32 -14.40
N SER A 48 -28.84 22.22 -13.54
CA SER A 48 -27.52 22.47 -12.99
C SER A 48 -26.53 21.30 -12.95
N ALA A 49 -25.37 21.54 -13.56
CA ALA A 49 -24.11 21.03 -13.02
C ALA A 49 -23.99 21.53 -11.57
N ALA A 50 -23.93 20.61 -10.62
CA ALA A 50 -23.73 20.92 -9.21
C ALA A 50 -22.35 21.58 -9.06
N SER A 51 -22.36 22.86 -8.75
CA SER A 51 -21.18 23.66 -8.41
C SER A 51 -20.55 23.14 -7.12
N THR A 52 -19.28 22.77 -7.17
CA THR A 52 -18.44 22.54 -5.98
C THR A 52 -18.47 23.80 -5.10
N PRO A 53 -18.54 23.71 -3.76
CA PRO A 53 -18.57 24.89 -2.90
C PRO A 53 -17.29 25.74 -3.06
N PRO A 54 -17.39 27.08 -3.09
CA PRO A 54 -16.27 28.00 -3.34
C PRO A 54 -15.08 27.82 -2.38
N GLU A 55 -15.33 27.40 -1.14
CA GLU A 55 -14.30 27.19 -0.11
C GLU A 55 -13.28 26.10 -0.47
N THR A 56 -13.64 25.16 -1.35
CA THR A 56 -12.82 23.99 -1.67
C THR A 56 -11.78 24.30 -2.74
N GLU A 57 -12.14 25.11 -3.74
CA GLU A 57 -11.22 25.51 -4.81
C GLU A 57 -10.26 26.59 -4.31
N GLU A 58 -10.71 27.59 -3.54
CA GLU A 58 -9.82 28.62 -2.97
C GLU A 58 -8.77 28.04 -2.01
N ARG A 59 -9.12 27.00 -1.24
CA ARG A 59 -8.16 26.34 -0.34
C ARG A 59 -7.13 25.50 -1.10
N VAL A 60 -7.52 24.86 -2.19
CA VAL A 60 -6.60 24.09 -3.05
C VAL A 60 -5.72 25.03 -3.89
N GLU A 61 -6.28 26.14 -4.38
CA GLU A 61 -5.57 27.19 -5.13
C GLU A 61 -4.58 27.95 -4.24
N SER A 62 -4.95 28.27 -3.00
CA SER A 62 -4.04 28.89 -2.02
C SER A 62 -2.92 27.96 -1.56
N LEU A 63 -3.12 26.64 -1.59
CA LEU A 63 -2.06 25.65 -1.38
C LEU A 63 -1.14 25.53 -2.60
N ARG A 64 -1.68 25.60 -3.83
CA ARG A 64 -0.90 25.62 -5.08
C ARG A 64 -0.06 26.88 -5.25
N ASN A 65 -0.58 28.04 -4.88
CA ASN A 65 0.11 29.34 -5.02
C ASN A 65 1.25 29.58 -4.01
N ARG A 66 1.50 28.66 -3.08
CA ARG A 66 2.65 28.77 -2.16
C ARG A 66 3.97 28.37 -2.80
N VAL A 67 4.06 27.99 -4.08
CA VAL A 67 5.34 27.56 -4.71
C VAL A 67 6.19 28.79 -5.06
N ASN A 68 6.73 29.44 -4.02
CA ASN A 68 7.77 30.45 -4.14
C ASN A 68 9.04 29.85 -3.52
N HIS A 69 10.17 29.90 -4.22
CA HIS A 69 11.42 29.19 -3.88
C HIS A 69 12.17 29.73 -2.62
N ASP A 70 11.49 30.50 -1.76
CA ASP A 70 11.96 31.00 -0.47
C ASP A 70 10.88 30.74 0.62
N ARG A 71 10.43 29.49 0.78
CA ARG A 71 9.40 29.18 1.80
C ARG A 71 10.05 29.19 3.19
N VAL A 72 9.74 30.23 3.96
CA VAL A 72 10.02 30.28 5.40
C VAL A 72 9.40 29.04 6.07
N ILE A 73 10.21 28.25 6.78
CA ILE A 73 9.75 27.10 7.56
C ILE A 73 9.21 27.60 8.89
N THR A 74 7.95 27.26 9.20
CA THR A 74 7.35 27.60 10.49
C THR A 74 8.12 26.96 11.65
N PRO A 75 8.47 27.70 12.73
CA PRO A 75 9.12 27.10 13.89
C PRO A 75 8.26 26.00 14.53
N ARG A 76 8.88 24.87 14.86
CA ARG A 76 8.21 23.70 15.48
C ARG A 76 7.43 24.04 16.77
N SER A 77 7.91 25.03 17.53
CA SER A 77 7.31 25.49 18.78
C SER A 77 6.04 26.34 18.60
N GLU A 78 5.82 26.90 17.41
CA GLU A 78 4.69 27.76 17.10
C GLU A 78 3.53 26.94 16.54
N ASP A 79 3.76 26.23 15.43
CA ASP A 79 2.79 25.29 14.84
C ASP A 79 3.51 24.07 14.27
N PHE A 80 3.39 22.95 14.98
CA PHE A 80 3.98 21.67 14.58
C PHE A 80 3.37 21.13 13.28
N ASN A 81 2.09 21.39 13.00
CA ASN A 81 1.45 20.91 11.78
C ASN A 81 1.91 21.71 10.58
N ALA A 82 2.00 23.04 10.70
CA ALA A 82 2.56 23.88 9.66
C ALA A 82 4.04 23.54 9.40
N TRP A 83 4.85 23.43 10.46
CA TRP A 83 6.25 22.97 10.37
C TRP A 83 6.40 21.66 9.60
N TYR A 84 5.58 20.66 9.93
CA TYR A 84 5.62 19.35 9.28
C TYR A 84 5.34 19.44 7.77
N LEU A 85 4.33 20.21 7.38
CA LEU A 85 3.99 20.40 5.97
C LEU A 85 5.03 21.25 5.24
N ASP A 86 5.57 22.28 5.90
CA ASP A 86 6.63 23.13 5.35
C ASP A 86 7.89 22.30 5.09
N VAL A 87 8.29 21.43 6.02
CA VAL A 87 9.45 20.54 5.85
C VAL A 87 9.25 19.59 4.67
N ILE A 88 8.11 18.90 4.59
CA ILE A 88 7.81 17.99 3.47
C ILE A 88 7.90 18.71 2.12
N ALA A 89 7.34 19.91 2.05
CA ALA A 89 7.26 20.66 0.82
C ALA A 89 8.61 21.31 0.44
N ASN A 90 9.39 21.80 1.41
CA ASN A 90 10.71 22.40 1.18
C ASN A 90 11.79 21.36 0.90
N ALA A 91 11.74 20.22 1.59
CA ALA A 91 12.65 19.11 1.34
C ALA A 91 12.24 18.27 0.13
N GLU A 92 11.18 18.65 -0.58
CA GLU A 92 10.74 17.96 -1.79
C GLU A 92 10.48 16.47 -1.56
N LEU A 93 9.86 16.13 -0.42
CA LEU A 93 9.55 14.74 -0.04
C LEU A 93 8.28 14.23 -0.75
N ALA A 94 7.22 15.04 -0.78
CA ALA A 94 5.99 14.72 -1.46
C ALA A 94 5.20 15.98 -1.84
N ASP A 95 4.43 15.88 -2.91
CA ASP A 95 3.43 16.88 -3.31
C ASP A 95 2.02 16.34 -3.09
N TYR A 96 1.03 17.22 -2.96
CA TYR A 96 -0.37 16.81 -2.92
C TYR A 96 -0.82 16.28 -4.29
N GLY A 97 -1.45 15.11 -4.31
CA GLY A 97 -2.05 14.57 -5.52
C GLY A 97 -3.34 15.32 -5.89
N PRO A 98 -3.80 15.22 -7.14
CA PRO A 98 -5.03 15.87 -7.60
C PRO A 98 -6.29 15.29 -6.94
N VAL A 99 -6.23 14.04 -6.46
CA VAL A 99 -7.31 13.41 -5.69
C VAL A 99 -7.09 13.73 -4.21
N ARG A 100 -8.15 14.19 -3.55
CA ARG A 100 -8.14 14.50 -2.11
C ARG A 100 -7.59 13.32 -1.31
N GLY A 101 -6.61 13.60 -0.46
CA GLY A 101 -6.01 12.60 0.43
C GLY A 101 -4.90 11.75 -0.20
N THR A 102 -4.62 11.92 -1.49
CA THR A 102 -3.47 11.29 -2.16
C THR A 102 -2.24 12.21 -2.14
N MET A 103 -1.07 11.62 -2.32
CA MET A 103 0.20 12.34 -2.43
C MET A 103 1.03 11.74 -3.57
N VAL A 104 1.83 12.58 -4.22
CA VAL A 104 2.90 12.15 -5.13
C VAL A 104 4.19 12.15 -4.33
N ILE A 105 4.72 10.97 -4.04
CA ILE A 105 6.01 10.84 -3.33
C ILE A 105 7.12 11.17 -4.34
N ARG A 106 7.87 12.24 -4.07
CA ARG A 106 8.95 12.72 -4.93
C ARG A 106 10.21 11.86 -4.76
N PRO A 107 11.22 11.96 -5.66
CA PRO A 107 12.41 11.09 -5.60
C PRO A 107 13.10 11.05 -4.23
N TYR A 108 13.21 12.18 -3.52
CA TYR A 108 13.86 12.18 -2.20
C TYR A 108 13.03 11.45 -1.13
N GLY A 109 11.71 11.66 -1.09
CA GLY A 109 10.83 10.92 -0.18
C GLY A 109 10.76 9.43 -0.53
N TYR A 110 10.78 9.10 -1.83
CA TYR A 110 10.72 7.72 -2.30
C TYR A 110 12.02 6.96 -2.03
N ALA A 111 13.19 7.62 -2.11
CA ALA A 111 14.46 7.02 -1.75
C ALA A 111 14.53 6.57 -0.28
N ILE A 112 13.86 7.31 0.63
CA ILE A 112 13.74 6.89 2.03
C ILE A 112 12.85 5.65 2.11
N TRP A 113 11.75 5.59 1.34
CA TRP A 113 10.90 4.40 1.27
C TRP A 113 11.66 3.18 0.73
N GLU A 114 12.44 3.34 -0.34
CA GLU A 114 13.31 2.29 -0.87
C GLU A 114 14.32 1.80 0.18
N SER A 115 14.90 2.70 0.97
CA SER A 115 15.82 2.33 2.06
C SER A 115 15.12 1.51 3.16
N ILE A 116 13.87 1.86 3.49
CA ILE A 116 13.03 1.10 4.43
C ILE A 116 12.75 -0.30 3.88
N GLN A 117 12.33 -0.37 2.60
CA GLN A 117 12.07 -1.62 1.90
C GLN A 117 13.30 -2.51 1.90
N ASP A 118 14.45 -2.01 1.49
CA ASP A 118 15.68 -2.78 1.39
C ASP A 118 16.08 -3.42 2.71
N TYR A 119 16.04 -2.65 3.81
CA TYR A 119 16.35 -3.18 5.14
C TYR A 119 15.35 -4.26 5.57
N LEU A 120 14.06 -3.93 5.59
CA LEU A 120 13.02 -4.82 6.11
C LEU A 120 12.90 -6.08 5.25
N ASN A 121 13.02 -5.96 3.93
CA ASN A 121 12.98 -7.08 3.01
C ASN A 121 14.12 -8.08 3.24
N VAL A 122 15.32 -7.60 3.61
CA VAL A 122 16.42 -8.49 4.03
C VAL A 122 16.05 -9.19 5.34
N LYS A 123 15.54 -8.45 6.34
CA LYS A 123 15.15 -9.02 7.64
C LYS A 123 14.04 -10.06 7.54
N PHE A 124 13.04 -9.85 6.70
CA PHE A 124 12.00 -10.86 6.47
C PHE A 124 12.54 -12.12 5.78
N LYS A 125 13.47 -11.97 4.83
CA LYS A 125 14.12 -13.12 4.18
C LYS A 125 15.01 -13.90 5.14
N GLU A 126 15.70 -13.23 6.08
CA GLU A 126 16.47 -13.88 7.14
C GLU A 126 15.59 -14.78 8.02
N THR A 127 14.30 -14.47 8.18
CA THR A 127 13.34 -15.28 8.95
C THR A 127 12.54 -16.28 8.11
N GLY A 128 12.83 -16.38 6.81
CA GLY A 128 12.22 -17.39 5.92
C GLY A 128 10.99 -16.91 5.15
N HIS A 129 10.65 -15.62 5.18
CA HIS A 129 9.55 -15.08 4.39
C HIS A 129 9.90 -15.00 2.91
N SER A 130 8.91 -15.25 2.06
CA SER A 130 9.01 -15.10 0.60
C SER A 130 8.09 -14.01 0.09
N ASN A 131 8.59 -13.14 -0.79
CA ASN A 131 7.75 -12.12 -1.39
C ASN A 131 6.75 -12.72 -2.37
N VAL A 132 5.53 -12.20 -2.37
CA VAL A 132 4.42 -12.56 -3.24
C VAL A 132 3.68 -11.28 -3.67
N TYR A 133 2.87 -11.38 -4.71
CA TYR A 133 1.98 -10.31 -5.14
C TYR A 133 0.58 -10.87 -5.39
N PHE A 134 -0.39 -10.30 -4.67
CA PHE A 134 -1.82 -10.49 -4.86
C PHE A 134 -2.41 -9.29 -5.62
N PRO A 135 -3.46 -9.51 -6.43
CA PRO A 135 -4.18 -8.44 -7.11
C PRO A 135 -4.69 -7.34 -6.17
N GLN A 136 -4.79 -6.12 -6.71
CA GLN A 136 -5.35 -4.96 -5.99
C GLN A 136 -6.87 -5.05 -5.81
N PHE A 137 -7.58 -5.69 -6.75
CA PHE A 137 -9.02 -5.81 -6.72
C PHE A 137 -9.46 -7.11 -6.06
N ILE A 138 -10.34 -7.00 -5.06
CA ILE A 138 -10.89 -8.11 -4.29
C ILE A 138 -12.39 -8.21 -4.61
N PRO A 139 -12.94 -9.40 -4.94
CA PRO A 139 -14.37 -9.58 -5.09
C PRO A 139 -15.13 -9.15 -3.84
N TYR A 140 -16.23 -8.41 -3.98
CA TYR A 140 -17.01 -7.94 -2.82
C TYR A 140 -17.49 -9.09 -1.94
N SER A 141 -17.84 -10.23 -2.55
CA SER A 141 -18.24 -11.45 -1.84
C SER A 141 -17.15 -12.00 -0.90
N PHE A 142 -15.87 -11.70 -1.13
CA PHE A 142 -14.80 -12.14 -0.23
C PHE A 142 -14.74 -11.29 1.04
N ILE A 143 -15.06 -10.00 0.93
CA ILE A 143 -15.15 -9.10 2.08
C ILE A 143 -16.33 -9.51 2.97
N GLU A 144 -17.48 -9.86 2.37
CA GLU A 144 -18.69 -10.27 3.10
C GLU A 144 -18.55 -11.56 3.91
N LYS A 145 -17.56 -12.43 3.60
CA LYS A 145 -17.35 -13.69 4.31
C LYS A 145 -16.95 -13.52 5.78
N GLU A 146 -16.49 -12.34 6.17
CA GLU A 146 -16.07 -12.08 7.55
C GLU A 146 -16.79 -10.86 8.13
N ALA A 147 -17.92 -11.10 8.79
CA ALA A 147 -18.80 -10.07 9.33
C ALA A 147 -18.07 -9.06 10.26
N SER A 148 -17.12 -9.52 11.08
CA SER A 148 -16.31 -8.65 11.95
C SER A 148 -15.35 -7.73 11.18
N HIS A 149 -14.84 -8.19 10.03
CA HIS A 149 -13.96 -7.40 9.18
C HIS A 149 -14.77 -6.38 8.37
N VAL A 150 -15.95 -6.77 7.87
CA VAL A 150 -16.86 -5.88 7.14
C VAL A 150 -17.24 -4.66 7.96
N GLU A 151 -17.64 -4.83 9.22
CA GLU A 151 -18.09 -3.71 10.06
C GLU A 151 -16.98 -2.66 10.31
N GLY A 152 -15.72 -3.11 10.44
CA GLY A 152 -14.58 -2.22 10.64
C GLY A 152 -14.14 -1.46 9.40
N PHE A 153 -14.27 -2.07 8.21
CA PHE A 153 -13.76 -1.50 6.95
C PHE A 153 -14.83 -0.89 6.05
N SER A 154 -16.11 -1.23 6.23
CA SER A 154 -17.21 -0.80 5.34
C SER A 154 -17.26 0.72 5.06
N PRO A 155 -16.97 1.64 6.01
CA PRO A 155 -16.96 3.06 5.71
C PRO A 155 -15.78 3.50 4.81
N GLU A 156 -14.70 2.72 4.78
CA GLU A 156 -13.42 3.07 4.16
C GLU A 156 -13.19 2.42 2.78
N LEU A 157 -14.15 1.64 2.26
CA LEU A 157 -13.97 0.89 1.01
C LEU A 157 -14.15 1.77 -0.24
N ALA A 158 -13.19 1.69 -1.16
CA ALA A 158 -13.37 2.16 -2.53
C ALA A 158 -13.88 1.01 -3.42
N LEU A 159 -14.98 1.25 -4.15
CA LEU A 159 -15.63 0.26 -5.00
C LEU A 159 -15.43 0.57 -6.48
N VAL A 160 -15.15 -0.48 -7.25
CA VAL A 160 -15.20 -0.48 -8.71
C VAL A 160 -16.49 -1.18 -9.13
N THR A 161 -17.42 -0.40 -9.68
CA THR A 161 -18.71 -0.90 -10.17
C THR A 161 -18.80 -0.93 -11.70
N ILE A 162 -17.93 -0.20 -12.39
CA ILE A 162 -17.88 -0.11 -13.85
C ILE A 162 -16.49 -0.49 -14.32
N GLY A 163 -16.40 -1.48 -15.21
CA GLY A 163 -15.17 -1.91 -15.87
C GLY A 163 -15.35 -1.91 -17.39
N GLY A 164 -14.41 -1.32 -18.13
CA GLY A 164 -14.48 -1.28 -19.60
C GLY A 164 -15.75 -0.59 -20.15
N GLY A 165 -16.35 0.32 -19.38
CA GLY A 165 -17.58 1.05 -19.74
C GLY A 165 -18.88 0.29 -19.48
N LYS A 166 -18.85 -0.89 -18.84
CA LYS A 166 -20.05 -1.65 -18.45
C LYS A 166 -20.09 -1.85 -16.94
N GLU A 167 -21.30 -1.94 -16.39
CA GLU A 167 -21.51 -2.34 -15.01
C GLU A 167 -21.04 -3.78 -14.81
N LEU A 168 -20.31 -4.02 -13.72
CA LEU A 168 -19.78 -5.34 -13.38
C LEU A 168 -20.87 -6.19 -12.74
N GLU A 169 -20.88 -7.49 -13.04
CA GLU A 169 -21.80 -8.46 -12.41
C GLU A 169 -21.57 -8.54 -10.89
N GLU A 170 -20.30 -8.50 -10.48
CA GLU A 170 -19.88 -8.39 -9.09
C GLU A 170 -19.04 -7.12 -8.92
N LYS A 171 -19.35 -6.34 -7.88
CA LYS A 171 -18.54 -5.18 -7.50
C LYS A 171 -17.17 -5.65 -7.04
N LEU A 172 -16.13 -4.89 -7.36
CA LEU A 172 -14.79 -5.14 -6.86
C LEU A 172 -14.42 -4.08 -5.82
N VAL A 173 -13.69 -4.49 -4.80
CA VAL A 173 -13.15 -3.63 -3.75
C VAL A 173 -11.68 -3.37 -4.06
N VAL A 174 -11.27 -2.10 -4.02
CA VAL A 174 -9.84 -1.76 -4.00
C VAL A 174 -9.32 -2.11 -2.60
N ARG A 175 -8.33 -3.00 -2.50
CA ARG A 175 -7.88 -3.56 -1.22
C ARG A 175 -7.62 -2.48 -0.14
N PRO A 176 -8.35 -2.51 1.00
CA PRO A 176 -7.95 -1.77 2.20
C PRO A 176 -6.84 -2.49 2.98
N THR A 177 -6.78 -3.81 2.76
CA THR A 177 -5.86 -4.81 3.29
C THR A 177 -6.13 -6.14 2.53
N SER A 178 -5.22 -7.12 2.56
CA SER A 178 -5.31 -8.30 1.69
C SER A 178 -5.74 -9.61 2.38
N GLU A 179 -6.15 -9.60 3.66
CA GLU A 179 -6.43 -10.83 4.43
C GLU A 179 -7.42 -11.75 3.70
N THR A 180 -8.51 -11.24 3.13
CA THR A 180 -9.55 -12.06 2.50
C THR A 180 -9.08 -12.74 1.21
N ILE A 181 -8.32 -12.05 0.36
CA ILE A 181 -7.74 -12.63 -0.87
C ILE A 181 -6.59 -13.59 -0.54
N VAL A 182 -5.75 -13.25 0.43
CA VAL A 182 -4.67 -14.12 0.90
C VAL A 182 -5.25 -15.41 1.46
N ASN A 183 -6.27 -15.31 2.33
CA ASN A 183 -6.94 -16.47 2.90
C ASN A 183 -7.58 -17.36 1.85
N HIS A 184 -8.26 -16.77 0.86
CA HIS A 184 -8.79 -17.53 -0.25
C HIS A 184 -7.68 -18.34 -0.94
N MET A 185 -6.53 -17.73 -1.21
CA MET A 185 -5.41 -18.44 -1.84
C MET A 185 -4.75 -19.47 -0.92
N PHE A 186 -4.65 -19.20 0.38
CA PHE A 186 -4.13 -20.14 1.37
C PHE A 186 -4.95 -21.44 1.41
N THR A 187 -6.27 -21.37 1.24
CA THR A 187 -7.13 -22.58 1.12
C THR A 187 -6.76 -23.45 -0.08
N GLN A 188 -6.20 -22.85 -1.14
CA GLN A 188 -5.81 -23.54 -2.36
C GLN A 188 -4.36 -24.04 -2.32
N TRP A 189 -3.53 -23.50 -1.42
CA TRP A 189 -2.11 -23.84 -1.33
C TRP A 189 -1.78 -24.78 -0.17
N ILE A 190 -2.53 -24.68 0.93
CA ILE A 190 -2.32 -25.47 2.13
C ILE A 190 -3.23 -26.70 2.06
N HIS A 191 -2.64 -27.87 1.92
CA HIS A 191 -3.36 -29.15 1.88
C HIS A 191 -2.90 -30.09 3.00
N SER A 192 -1.65 -29.98 3.44
CA SER A 192 -1.04 -30.83 4.45
C SER A 192 -0.16 -30.04 5.41
N TYR A 193 0.17 -30.63 6.56
CA TYR A 193 1.13 -30.10 7.51
C TYR A 193 2.51 -29.78 6.88
N ARG A 194 2.85 -30.38 5.73
CA ARG A 194 4.10 -30.13 5.00
C ARG A 194 4.14 -28.79 4.28
N ASP A 195 2.98 -28.20 4.04
CA ASP A 195 2.87 -26.89 3.40
C ASP A 195 3.03 -25.75 4.44
N LEU A 196 3.23 -26.11 5.72
CA LEU A 196 3.41 -25.18 6.83
C LEU A 196 4.83 -25.23 7.41
N PRO A 197 5.35 -24.10 7.95
CA PRO A 197 4.71 -22.78 7.91
C PRO A 197 4.78 -22.16 6.51
N LEU A 198 3.66 -21.56 6.08
CA LEU A 198 3.64 -20.75 4.87
C LEU A 198 3.83 -19.30 5.26
N MET A 199 4.94 -18.68 4.87
CA MET A 199 5.30 -17.33 5.27
C MET A 199 5.53 -16.45 4.05
N VAL A 200 4.57 -15.59 3.75
CA VAL A 200 4.62 -14.71 2.57
C VAL A 200 4.54 -13.25 2.93
N ASN A 201 5.13 -12.41 2.08
CA ASN A 201 5.20 -10.97 2.29
C ASN A 201 4.85 -10.22 0.99
N GLN A 202 4.14 -9.11 1.09
CA GLN A 202 3.80 -8.26 -0.05
C GLN A 202 4.18 -6.81 0.22
N TRP A 203 4.88 -6.20 -0.74
CA TRP A 203 5.07 -4.75 -0.83
C TRP A 203 4.06 -4.20 -1.83
N ALA A 204 3.19 -3.29 -1.38
CA ALA A 204 2.02 -2.90 -2.13
C ALA A 204 1.50 -1.51 -1.72
N ASN A 205 0.63 -0.96 -2.56
CA ASN A 205 -0.30 0.10 -2.17
C ASN A 205 -1.60 -0.49 -1.63
N VAL A 206 -2.24 0.23 -0.70
CA VAL A 206 -3.62 -0.01 -0.26
C VAL A 206 -4.42 1.28 -0.24
N THR A 207 -5.74 1.15 -0.27
CA THR A 207 -6.67 2.28 -0.29
C THR A 207 -7.63 2.24 0.88
N ARG A 208 -7.68 3.31 1.67
CA ARG A 208 -8.63 3.51 2.77
C ARG A 208 -9.25 4.88 2.64
N TRP A 209 -10.58 4.95 2.52
CA TRP A 209 -11.31 6.17 2.24
C TRP A 209 -11.40 7.10 3.47
N GLU A 210 -10.28 7.69 3.83
CA GLU A 210 -10.12 8.46 5.06
C GLU A 210 -10.56 9.92 4.91
N HIS A 211 -11.28 10.43 5.92
CA HIS A 211 -11.80 11.78 5.93
C HIS A 211 -10.75 12.82 6.31
N ARG A 212 -9.81 12.52 7.21
CA ARG A 212 -8.79 13.48 7.66
C ARG A 212 -7.40 13.01 7.27
N THR A 213 -6.83 13.64 6.25
CA THR A 213 -5.54 13.20 5.69
C THR A 213 -4.39 14.13 6.06
N LYS A 214 -3.23 13.53 6.32
CA LYS A 214 -1.94 14.20 6.55
C LYS A 214 -0.86 13.40 5.80
N PRO A 215 -0.04 14.02 4.93
CA PRO A 215 0.98 13.30 4.14
C PRO A 215 1.82 12.34 4.99
N PHE A 216 2.07 11.15 4.47
CA PHE A 216 2.72 10.00 5.10
C PHE A 216 2.01 9.39 6.33
N VAL A 217 1.46 10.20 7.24
CA VAL A 217 0.82 9.71 8.49
C VAL A 217 -0.50 9.02 8.19
N ARG A 218 -1.29 9.62 7.29
CA ARG A 218 -2.67 9.21 7.02
C ARG A 218 -3.09 9.73 5.65
N THR A 219 -3.07 8.85 4.65
CA THR A 219 -3.46 9.17 3.27
C THR A 219 -4.50 8.18 2.78
N LEU A 220 -5.23 8.57 1.73
CA LEU A 220 -6.25 7.74 1.09
C LEU A 220 -5.62 6.52 0.42
N GLU A 221 -4.49 6.73 -0.25
CA GLU A 221 -3.63 5.69 -0.79
C GLU A 221 -2.26 5.80 -0.12
N PHE A 222 -1.70 4.66 0.30
CA PHE A 222 -0.35 4.61 0.86
C PHE A 222 0.35 3.31 0.47
N LEU A 223 1.68 3.39 0.40
CA LEU A 223 2.54 2.22 0.29
C LEU A 223 2.74 1.62 1.67
N TRP A 224 2.84 0.31 1.70
CA TRP A 224 3.08 -0.44 2.90
C TRP A 224 3.69 -1.81 2.59
N GLN A 225 4.04 -2.51 3.66
CA GLN A 225 4.26 -3.93 3.64
C GLN A 225 3.19 -4.65 4.46
N GLU A 226 2.77 -5.79 3.95
CA GLU A 226 1.88 -6.73 4.64
C GLU A 226 2.43 -8.16 4.53
N GLY A 227 2.73 -8.75 5.68
CA GLY A 227 3.20 -10.11 5.86
C GLY A 227 2.04 -10.97 6.32
N HIS A 228 1.84 -12.11 5.66
CA HIS A 228 0.77 -13.05 5.98
C HIS A 228 1.37 -14.43 6.16
N THR A 229 1.10 -15.05 7.29
CA THR A 229 1.67 -16.36 7.61
C THR A 229 0.60 -17.33 8.11
N ALA A 230 0.80 -18.61 7.83
CA ALA A 230 -0.02 -19.70 8.33
C ALA A 230 0.86 -20.74 9.03
N HIS A 231 0.41 -21.18 10.21
CA HIS A 231 1.13 -22.05 11.13
C HIS A 231 0.27 -23.23 11.58
N ALA A 232 0.94 -24.29 12.03
CA ALA A 232 0.27 -25.50 12.50
C ALA A 232 -0.29 -25.31 13.92
N THR A 233 0.36 -24.49 14.75
CA THR A 233 0.00 -24.28 16.15
C THR A 233 -0.15 -22.80 16.51
N SER A 234 -0.90 -22.53 17.58
CA SER A 234 -1.05 -21.18 18.13
C SER A 234 0.26 -20.63 18.68
N GLU A 235 1.12 -21.49 19.22
CA GLU A 235 2.40 -21.11 19.80
C GLU A 235 3.39 -20.65 18.73
N GLU A 236 3.43 -21.35 17.58
CA GLU A 236 4.20 -20.92 16.41
C GLU A 236 3.69 -19.59 15.88
N ALA A 237 2.35 -19.46 15.77
CA ALA A 237 1.75 -18.22 15.31
C ALA A 237 2.07 -17.04 16.26
N GLU A 238 1.95 -17.24 17.56
CA GLU A 238 2.24 -16.19 18.53
C GLU A 238 3.73 -15.78 18.52
N LYS A 239 4.62 -16.77 18.39
CA LYS A 239 6.06 -16.52 18.31
C LYS A 239 6.42 -15.68 17.09
N GLU A 240 5.86 -15.99 15.94
CA GLU A 240 6.06 -15.24 14.70
C GLU A 240 5.48 -13.81 14.82
N ALA A 241 4.32 -13.64 15.46
CA ALA A 241 3.73 -12.33 15.68
C ALA A 241 4.64 -11.42 16.53
N LEU A 242 5.22 -11.95 17.60
CA LEU A 242 6.19 -11.24 18.44
C LEU A 242 7.51 -10.98 17.68
N GLN A 243 7.99 -11.95 16.90
CA GLN A 243 9.22 -11.80 16.11
C GLN A 243 9.13 -10.62 15.13
N MET A 244 7.98 -10.42 14.49
CA MET A 244 7.80 -9.27 13.59
C MET A 244 7.81 -7.93 14.32
N ILE A 245 7.29 -7.87 15.55
CA ILE A 245 7.38 -6.67 16.41
C ILE A 245 8.82 -6.39 16.81
N ASP A 246 9.60 -7.42 17.09
CA ASP A 246 11.02 -7.27 17.40
C ASP A 246 11.79 -6.73 16.19
N ILE A 247 11.51 -7.22 14.97
CA ILE A 247 12.10 -6.68 13.73
C ILE A 247 11.72 -5.20 13.53
N TYR A 248 10.45 -4.84 13.72
CA TYR A 248 10.01 -3.44 13.61
C TYR A 248 10.63 -2.55 14.69
N THR A 249 10.77 -3.07 15.90
CA THR A 249 11.46 -2.38 17.01
C THR A 249 12.92 -2.15 16.68
N GLN A 250 13.61 -3.18 16.18
CA GLN A 250 15.01 -3.08 15.77
C GLN A 250 15.19 -2.08 14.63
N PHE A 251 14.33 -2.12 13.61
CA PHE A 251 14.31 -1.12 12.54
C PHE A 251 14.16 0.30 13.10
N ALA A 252 13.18 0.52 13.99
CA ALA A 252 12.91 1.83 14.57
C ALA A 252 14.12 2.38 15.33
N TYR A 253 14.76 1.57 16.18
CA TYR A 253 15.91 2.01 16.98
C TYR A 253 17.21 2.11 16.18
N GLU A 254 17.55 1.09 15.39
CA GLU A 254 18.88 0.97 14.77
C GLU A 254 18.97 1.70 13.44
N HIS A 255 17.88 1.76 12.66
CA HIS A 255 17.89 2.32 11.31
C HIS A 255 17.19 3.67 11.23
N ALA A 256 16.08 3.84 11.93
CA ALA A 256 15.34 5.10 11.91
C ALA A 256 15.70 6.04 13.08
N ALA A 257 16.41 5.55 14.10
CA ALA A 257 16.74 6.29 15.33
C ALA A 257 15.51 6.89 16.05
N ILE A 258 14.37 6.20 15.98
CA ILE A 258 13.10 6.60 16.60
C ILE A 258 12.90 5.77 17.88
N PRO A 259 12.81 6.41 19.06
CA PRO A 259 12.43 5.71 20.27
C PRO A 259 10.96 5.29 20.20
N ILE A 260 10.71 4.00 20.44
CA ILE A 260 9.37 3.41 20.45
C ILE A 260 9.10 2.63 21.72
N ILE A 261 7.82 2.43 22.01
CA ILE A 261 7.31 1.53 23.05
C ILE A 261 6.60 0.37 22.36
N ALA A 262 7.19 -0.83 22.43
CA ALA A 262 6.53 -2.06 22.02
C ALA A 262 5.49 -2.47 23.07
N GLY A 263 4.34 -2.98 22.63
CA GLY A 263 3.31 -3.44 23.55
C GLY A 263 2.15 -4.16 22.89
N ARG A 264 1.16 -4.51 23.72
CA ARG A 264 -0.09 -5.16 23.31
C ARG A 264 -1.23 -4.13 23.36
N LYS A 265 -2.05 -4.10 22.31
CA LYS A 265 -3.26 -3.27 22.28
C LYS A 265 -4.31 -3.78 23.29
N SER A 266 -5.13 -2.86 23.78
CA SER A 266 -6.33 -3.22 24.54
C SER A 266 -7.32 -3.93 23.62
N LYS A 267 -8.28 -4.68 24.17
CA LYS A 267 -9.29 -5.38 23.37
C LYS A 267 -10.08 -4.46 22.42
N VAL A 268 -10.27 -3.20 22.81
CA VAL A 268 -11.02 -2.19 22.02
C VAL A 268 -10.20 -1.69 20.83
N GLU A 269 -8.87 -1.70 20.94
CA GLU A 269 -7.93 -1.23 19.92
C GLU A 269 -7.29 -2.38 19.13
N THR A 270 -7.72 -3.61 19.38
CA THR A 270 -7.30 -4.80 18.62
C THR A 270 -7.86 -4.73 17.21
N PHE A 271 -7.08 -5.18 16.24
CA PHE A 271 -7.49 -5.26 14.85
C PHE A 271 -8.77 -6.11 14.68
N ALA A 272 -9.66 -5.67 13.79
CA ALA A 272 -10.90 -6.37 13.51
C ALA A 272 -10.61 -7.78 12.96
N GLY A 273 -11.01 -8.81 13.72
CA GLY A 273 -10.75 -10.22 13.41
C GLY A 273 -9.52 -10.82 14.10
N ALA A 274 -8.70 -10.04 14.81
CA ALA A 274 -7.53 -10.55 15.54
C ALA A 274 -7.86 -10.98 16.98
N ASP A 275 -7.21 -12.05 17.46
CA ASP A 275 -7.24 -12.45 18.87
C ASP A 275 -6.38 -11.51 19.72
N THR A 276 -5.20 -11.16 19.19
CA THR A 276 -4.26 -10.24 19.82
C THR A 276 -3.60 -9.35 18.78
N THR A 277 -3.45 -8.06 19.12
CA THR A 277 -2.65 -7.10 18.34
C THR A 277 -1.50 -6.59 19.17
N TYR A 278 -0.30 -6.74 18.61
CA TYR A 278 0.92 -6.11 19.07
C TYR A 278 1.22 -4.86 18.24
N THR A 279 1.92 -3.92 18.85
CA THR A 279 2.17 -2.59 18.28
C THR A 279 3.52 -2.05 18.73
N ILE A 280 4.10 -1.18 17.90
CA ILE A 280 5.14 -0.24 18.31
C ILE A 280 4.57 1.18 18.26
N GLU A 281 4.63 1.89 19.40
CA GLU A 281 4.10 3.25 19.54
C GLU A 281 5.25 4.25 19.65
N ALA A 282 5.24 5.26 18.79
CA ALA A 282 6.19 6.37 18.80
C ALA A 282 5.53 7.64 19.36
N MET A 283 6.34 8.55 19.91
CA MET A 283 5.89 9.88 20.34
C MET A 283 6.31 10.92 19.31
N MET A 284 5.33 11.64 18.74
CA MET A 284 5.57 12.74 17.80
C MET A 284 6.07 13.98 18.53
N GLY A 285 6.60 14.94 17.76
CA GLY A 285 7.08 16.22 18.30
C GLY A 285 6.03 17.07 19.01
N ASP A 286 4.77 16.97 18.60
CA ASP A 286 3.63 17.60 19.26
C ASP A 286 3.08 16.78 20.44
N ARG A 287 3.82 15.76 20.89
CA ARG A 287 3.49 14.88 22.01
C ARG A 287 2.23 14.03 21.77
N LYS A 288 1.84 13.82 20.52
CA LYS A 288 0.83 12.83 20.15
C LYS A 288 1.49 11.48 19.93
N ALA A 289 0.82 10.41 20.37
CA ALA A 289 1.24 9.06 20.05
C ALA A 289 0.94 8.74 18.58
N LEU A 290 1.82 7.99 17.94
CA LEU A 290 1.66 7.45 16.60
C LEU A 290 2.01 5.97 16.59
N GLN A 291 1.07 5.15 16.16
CA GLN A 291 1.29 3.74 15.87
C GLN A 291 2.20 3.62 14.64
N ALA A 292 3.39 3.06 14.83
CA ALA A 292 4.42 2.98 13.79
C ALA A 292 4.46 1.63 13.06
N GLY A 293 3.87 0.57 13.64
CA GLY A 293 3.79 -0.77 13.06
C GLY A 293 2.99 -1.72 13.94
N THR A 294 2.40 -2.75 13.34
CA THR A 294 1.59 -3.74 14.05
C THR A 294 1.82 -5.17 13.58
N SER A 295 1.54 -6.09 14.49
CA SER A 295 1.54 -7.53 14.24
C SER A 295 0.34 -8.15 14.92
N HIS A 296 -0.41 -8.97 14.19
CA HIS A 296 -1.71 -9.45 14.59
C HIS A 296 -1.72 -10.97 14.62
N SER A 297 -1.94 -11.55 15.80
CA SER A 297 -2.29 -12.95 15.94
C SER A 297 -3.77 -13.09 15.58
N LEU A 298 -4.07 -13.62 14.40
CA LEU A 298 -5.44 -13.72 13.84
C LEU A 298 -6.19 -14.94 14.34
N GLY A 299 -5.51 -15.82 15.08
CA GLY A 299 -6.11 -17.02 15.61
C GLY A 299 -6.51 -17.98 14.47
N GLN A 300 -7.72 -18.49 14.59
CA GLN A 300 -8.41 -19.25 13.54
C GLN A 300 -9.60 -18.48 12.95
N ASN A 301 -9.69 -17.18 13.21
CA ASN A 301 -10.86 -16.36 12.85
C ASN A 301 -10.99 -16.19 11.33
N PHE A 302 -9.87 -16.22 10.61
CA PHE A 302 -9.81 -16.14 9.16
C PHE A 302 -9.72 -17.51 8.49
N SER A 303 -9.08 -18.50 9.12
CA SER A 303 -9.01 -19.86 8.55
C SER A 303 -10.36 -20.57 8.53
N ARG A 304 -11.23 -20.35 9.54
CA ARG A 304 -12.54 -21.01 9.63
C ARG A 304 -13.55 -20.56 8.55
N PRO A 305 -13.81 -19.25 8.33
CA PRO A 305 -14.78 -18.81 7.32
C PRO A 305 -14.35 -19.13 5.88
N PHE A 306 -13.04 -19.13 5.63
CA PHE A 306 -12.49 -19.47 4.33
C PHE A 306 -12.30 -20.98 4.12
N GLY A 307 -12.32 -21.78 5.19
CA GLY A 307 -12.18 -23.24 5.13
C GLY A 307 -10.75 -23.72 4.96
N THR A 308 -9.76 -22.96 5.45
CA THR A 308 -8.35 -23.39 5.41
C THR A 308 -8.14 -24.50 6.44
N GLN A 309 -8.03 -25.74 5.97
CA GLN A 309 -7.86 -26.93 6.81
C GLN A 309 -6.53 -27.61 6.52
N VAL A 310 -5.92 -28.13 7.58
CA VAL A 310 -4.64 -28.85 7.54
C VAL A 310 -4.92 -30.30 7.95
N ILE A 311 -4.51 -31.23 7.12
CA ILE A 311 -4.52 -32.65 7.47
C ILE A 311 -3.26 -32.94 8.29
N VAL A 312 -3.44 -33.22 9.59
CA VAL A 312 -2.34 -33.45 10.54
C VAL A 312 -2.04 -34.95 10.70
N SER A 313 -3.03 -35.82 10.45
CA SER A 313 -2.87 -37.27 10.39
C SER A 313 -4.07 -37.92 9.66
N VAL A 314 -4.00 -39.23 9.36
CA VAL A 314 -5.03 -40.00 8.60
C VAL A 314 -6.45 -39.92 9.21
N VAL A 315 -6.62 -39.35 10.41
CA VAL A 315 -7.90 -39.32 11.16
C VAL A 315 -8.27 -37.91 11.69
N SER A 316 -7.52 -36.84 11.39
CA SER A 316 -7.85 -35.50 11.91
C SER A 316 -7.55 -34.32 10.95
N GLU A 317 -8.58 -33.49 10.73
CA GLU A 317 -8.54 -32.18 10.06
C GLU A 317 -8.60 -31.06 11.11
N LEU A 318 -7.72 -30.06 11.02
CA LEU A 318 -7.72 -28.90 11.92
C LEU A 318 -7.55 -27.58 11.14
N PRO A 319 -8.20 -26.48 11.54
CA PRO A 319 -7.97 -25.17 10.92
C PRO A 319 -6.57 -24.62 11.25
N SER A 320 -5.90 -24.01 10.26
CA SER A 320 -4.58 -23.39 10.45
C SER A 320 -4.64 -22.13 11.32
N TRP A 321 -3.57 -21.83 12.06
CA TRP A 321 -3.41 -20.57 12.80
C TRP A 321 -2.77 -19.53 11.90
N GLN A 322 -3.22 -18.28 11.95
CA GLN A 322 -2.79 -17.24 11.01
C GLN A 322 -2.32 -15.97 11.70
N ILE A 323 -1.47 -15.24 10.99
CA ILE A 323 -0.94 -13.94 11.40
C ILE A 323 -0.96 -12.99 10.21
N CYS A 324 -1.26 -11.73 10.48
CA CYS A 324 -1.03 -10.61 9.58
C CYS A 324 -0.12 -9.59 10.28
N CYS A 325 0.95 -9.17 9.63
CA CYS A 325 1.93 -8.21 10.15
C CYS A 325 2.11 -7.07 9.16
N ASN A 326 1.92 -5.83 9.60
CA ASN A 326 1.92 -4.68 8.70
C ASN A 326 2.85 -3.56 9.18
N SER A 327 3.65 -3.01 8.26
CA SER A 327 4.39 -1.77 8.46
C SER A 327 3.98 -0.74 7.39
N ARG A 328 3.48 0.41 7.84
CA ARG A 328 3.08 1.51 6.95
C ARG A 328 4.25 2.44 6.68
N ASN A 329 4.12 3.26 5.63
CA ASN A 329 4.87 4.51 5.41
C ASN A 329 4.87 5.49 6.62
N CYS A 330 4.25 5.18 7.77
CA CYS A 330 4.33 5.99 8.98
C CYS A 330 5.78 6.24 9.44
N SER A 331 6.72 5.33 9.15
CA SER A 331 8.15 5.53 9.44
C SER A 331 8.74 6.73 8.68
N LEU A 332 8.24 7.06 7.48
CA LEU A 332 8.61 8.27 6.73
C LEU A 332 8.07 9.57 7.38
N SER A 333 7.03 9.46 8.20
CA SER A 333 6.40 10.61 8.89
C SER A 333 7.08 10.98 10.20
N LEU A 334 7.97 10.12 10.68
CA LEU A 334 8.56 10.18 12.01
C LEU A 334 9.96 10.82 12.03
N CYS A 335 10.46 11.31 10.89
CA CYS A 335 11.64 12.19 10.81
C CYS A 335 11.24 13.67 10.81
#